data_AF-A0A0D6LBT8-F1
#
_entry.id   AF-A0A0D6LBT8-F1
#
_cell.length_a   1.000
_cell.length_b   1.000
_cell.length_c   1.000
_cell.angle_alpha   90.00
_cell.angle_beta   90.00
_cell.angle_gamma   90.00
#
_symmetry.space_group_name_H-M   'P 1'
#
loop_
_entity.id
_entity.type
_entity.pdbx_description
1 polymer ?
#
loop_
_entity_poly.entity_id
_entity_poly.type
_entity_poly.pdbx_seq_one_letter_code
_entity_poly.pdbx_strand_id
1 'polypeptide(L)' 'MGNAKPHISKKSSEKLKDLGIELVPHPPHSPDLAPSDYHVFRSMQSFFADRWSYVVEHNMDYKEIAEKCDKRPTEVQVKQ' A
#
# COMPACT_ATOMS: atom_id res chain seq x y z
N MET A 1 -1.82 -12.66 -0.55
CA MET A 1 -1.38 -12.26 -1.90
C MET A 1 -2.57 -12.44 -2.82
N GLY A 2 -2.95 -11.42 -3.60
CA GLY A 2 -4.13 -11.50 -4.45
C GLY A 2 -3.94 -12.51 -5.58
N ASN A 3 -5.02 -13.20 -5.94
CA ASN A 3 -5.06 -14.17 -7.04
C ASN A 3 -5.15 -13.51 -8.43
N ALA A 4 -4.45 -12.39 -8.63
CA ALA A 4 -4.43 -11.73 -9.93
C ALA A 4 -3.62 -12.55 -10.95
N LYS A 5 -4.02 -12.49 -12.23
CA LYS A 5 -3.37 -13.21 -13.35
C LYS A 5 -1.83 -13.23 -13.34
N PRO A 6 -1.10 -12.14 -13.07
CA PRO A 6 0.36 -12.19 -13.02
C PRO A 6 0.93 -13.01 -11.84
N HIS A 7 0.21 -13.11 -10.73
CA HIS A 7 0.64 -13.88 -9.55
C HIS A 7 0.42 -15.40 -9.70
N ILE A 8 -0.48 -15.82 -10.60
CA ILE A 8 -0.80 -17.24 -10.87
C ILE A 8 -0.18 -17.72 -12.20
N SER A 9 0.68 -16.91 -12.83
CA SER A 9 1.43 -17.36 -14.02
C SER A 9 2.26 -18.60 -13.70
N LYS A 10 2.42 -19.51 -14.67
CA LYS A 10 3.22 -20.74 -14.51
C LYS A 10 4.62 -20.45 -13.96
N LYS A 11 5.28 -19.41 -14.50
CA LYS A 11 6.60 -18.97 -14.06
C LYS A 11 6.62 -18.52 -12.59
N SER A 12 5.57 -17.81 -12.16
CA SER A 12 5.42 -17.35 -10.77
C SER A 12 5.17 -18.53 -9.84
N SER A 13 4.32 -19.48 -10.25
CA SER A 13 4.00 -20.69 -9.47
C SER A 13 5.21 -21.63 -9.33
N GLU A 14 6.00 -21.81 -10.38
CA GLU A 14 7.26 -22.57 -10.34
C GLU A 14 8.25 -21.94 -9.37
N LYS A 15 8.46 -20.62 -9.45
CA LYS A 15 9.32 -19.88 -8.53
C LYS A 15 8.85 -20.00 -7.07
N LEU A 16 7.55 -19.94 -6.81
CA LEU A 16 6.99 -20.10 -5.46
C LEU A 16 7.24 -21.50 -4.89
N LYS A 17 7.14 -22.54 -5.73
CA LYS A 17 7.48 -23.92 -5.35
C LYS A 17 8.97 -24.08 -5.04
N ASP A 18 9.84 -23.51 -5.87
CA ASP A 18 11.29 -23.52 -5.66
C ASP A 18 11.68 -22.82 -4.35
N LEU A 19 10.93 -21.78 -3.97
CA LEU A 19 11.10 -21.05 -2.72
C LEU A 19 10.41 -21.72 -1.52
N GLY A 20 9.69 -22.82 -1.71
CA GLY A 20 8.95 -23.52 -0.66
C GLY A 20 7.76 -22.74 -0.09
N ILE A 21 7.23 -21.77 -0.84
CA ILE A 21 6.12 -20.92 -0.40
C ILE A 21 4.81 -21.60 -0.77
N GLU A 22 4.05 -22.03 0.24
CA GLU A 22 2.72 -22.58 0.05
C GLU A 22 1.71 -21.46 -0.26
N LEU A 23 1.06 -21.55 -1.42
CA LEU A 23 0.05 -20.58 -1.83
C LEU A 23 -1.30 -20.93 -1.20
N VAL A 24 -1.71 -20.13 -0.21
CA VAL A 24 -3.05 -20.24 0.39
C VAL A 24 -4.11 -19.82 -0.64
N PRO A 25 -5.15 -20.65 -0.89
CA PRO A 25 -6.21 -20.30 -1.83
C PRO A 25 -6.93 -19.03 -1.36
N HIS A 26 -6.87 -17.98 -2.19
CA HIS A 26 -7.55 -16.72 -1.95
C HIS A 26 -8.76 -16.58 -2.89
N PRO A 27 -9.95 -16.22 -2.40
CA PRO A 27 -11.08 -15.93 -3.28
C PRO A 27 -10.75 -14.77 -4.26
N PRO A 28 -11.31 -14.79 -5.48
CA PRO A 28 -11.15 -13.68 -6.42
C PRO A 28 -11.69 -12.39 -5.83
N HIS A 29 -10.92 -11.30 -5.92
CA HIS A 29 -11.34 -9.94 -5.56
C HIS A 29 -11.92 -9.78 -4.14
N SER A 30 -11.23 -10.30 -3.12
CA SER A 30 -11.62 -10.09 -1.72
C SER A 30 -10.66 -9.15 -0.99
N PRO A 31 -10.77 -7.83 -1.20
CA PRO A 31 -9.95 -6.85 -0.48
C PRO A 31 -10.13 -6.92 1.04
N ASP A 32 -11.31 -7.37 1.50
CA ASP A 32 -11.61 -7.53 2.94
C ASP A 32 -10.84 -8.69 3.59
N LEU A 33 -10.39 -9.65 2.80
CA LEU A 33 -9.67 -10.85 3.26
C LEU A 33 -8.15 -10.71 3.16
N ALA A 34 -7.66 -9.65 2.51
CA ALA A 34 -6.25 -9.34 2.43
C ALA A 34 -5.88 -8.34 3.54
N PRO A 35 -5.06 -8.74 4.54
CA PRO A 35 -4.66 -7.85 5.62
C PRO A 35 -3.98 -6.56 5.15
N SER A 36 -3.26 -6.63 4.02
CA SER A 36 -2.66 -5.46 3.36
C SER A 36 -3.71 -4.45 2.92
N ASP A 37 -4.75 -4.93 2.25
CA ASP A 37 -5.75 -4.12 1.56
C ASP A 37 -6.67 -3.42 2.57
N TYR A 38 -7.07 -4.14 3.63
CA TYR A 38 -7.91 -3.56 4.67
C TYR A 38 -7.15 -2.63 5.64
N HIS A 39 -5.94 -2.97 6.06
CA HIS A 39 -5.26 -2.25 7.15
C HIS A 39 -4.27 -1.19 6.64
N VAL A 40 -3.36 -1.58 5.74
CA VAL A 40 -2.26 -0.72 5.29
C VAL A 40 -2.73 0.24 4.21
N PHE A 41 -3.46 -0.24 3.20
CA PHE A 41 -3.91 0.62 2.11
C PHE A 41 -5.00 1.61 2.56
N ARG A 42 -5.85 1.24 3.53
CA ARG A 42 -6.87 2.15 4.07
C ARG A 42 -6.25 3.32 4.82
N SER A 43 -5.31 3.07 5.74
CA SER A 43 -4.63 4.15 6.48
C SER A 43 -3.86 5.09 5.53
N MET A 44 -3.22 4.52 4.52
CA MET A 44 -2.53 5.28 3.48
C MET A 44 -3.50 6.12 2.62
N GLN A 45 -4.66 5.58 2.23
CA GLN A 45 -5.69 6.33 1.52
C GLN A 45 -6.22 7.50 2.34
N SER A 46 -6.49 7.29 3.64
CA SER A 46 -6.90 8.37 4.54
C SER A 46 -5.85 9.48 4.61
N PHE A 47 -4.58 9.12 4.80
CA PHE A 47 -3.48 10.08 4.82
C PHE A 47 -3.36 10.90 3.51
N PHE A 48 -3.53 10.25 2.36
CA PHE A 48 -3.48 10.95 1.08
C PHE A 48 -4.73 11.78 0.79
N ALA A 49 -5.92 11.34 1.23
CA ALA A 49 -7.15 12.09 1.08
C ALA A 49 -7.08 13.42 1.87
N ASP A 50 -6.63 13.36 3.12
CA ASP A 50 -6.42 14.54 3.94
C ASP A 50 -5.40 15.47 3.28
N ARG A 51 -4.25 14.94 2.83
CA ARG A 51 -3.22 15.76 2.17
C ARG A 51 -3.74 16.39 0.87
N TRP A 52 -4.55 15.67 0.11
CA TRP A 52 -5.11 16.13 -1.15
C TRP A 52 -6.10 17.28 -0.93
N SER A 53 -6.95 17.22 0.11
CA SER A 53 -7.84 18.34 0.44
C SER A 53 -7.04 19.60 0.79
N TYR A 54 -5.97 19.48 1.59
CA TYR A 54 -5.09 20.62 1.89
C TYR A 54 -4.44 21.22 0.62
N VAL A 55 -3.98 20.40 -0.31
CA VAL A 55 -3.36 20.86 -1.57
C VAL A 55 -4.34 21.64 -2.44
N VAL A 56 -5.57 21.13 -2.57
CA VAL A 56 -6.62 21.77 -3.38
C VAL A 56 -7.04 23.10 -2.78
N GLU A 57 -7.24 23.16 -1.45
CA GLU A 57 -7.63 24.39 -0.75
C GLU A 57 -6.55 25.48 -0.82
N HIS A 58 -5.28 25.09 -0.82
CA HIS A 58 -4.15 26.03 -0.81
C HIS A 58 -3.53 26.26 -2.20
N ASN A 59 -4.12 25.69 -3.26
CA ASN A 59 -3.65 25.77 -4.65
C ASN A 59 -2.14 25.53 -4.80
N MET A 60 -1.62 24.54 -4.07
CA MET A 60 -0.17 24.31 -3.97
C MET A 60 0.43 23.75 -5.25
N ASP A 61 1.61 24.25 -5.64
CA ASP A 61 2.34 23.75 -6.81
C ASP A 61 3.02 22.40 -6.54
N TYR A 62 3.18 21.59 -7.58
CA TYR A 62 3.73 20.24 -7.50
C TYR A 62 5.14 20.19 -6.88
N LYS A 63 5.96 21.23 -7.08
CA LYS A 63 7.30 21.32 -6.48
C LYS A 63 7.26 21.49 -4.96
N GLU A 64 6.31 22.28 -4.45
CA GLU A 64 6.13 22.50 -3.01
C GLU A 64 5.59 21.24 -2.32
N ILE A 65 4.71 20.50 -3.00
CA ILE A 65 4.20 19.21 -2.52
C ILE A 65 5.33 18.20 -2.39
N ALA A 66 6.19 18.09 -3.41
CA ALA A 66 7.31 17.17 -3.41
C ALA A 66 8.30 17.46 -2.27
N GLU A 67 8.62 18.73 -2.02
CA GLU A 67 9.48 19.14 -0.92
C GLU A 67 8.86 18.85 0.47
N LYS A 68 7.55 19.02 0.62
CA LYS A 68 6.82 18.67 1.84
C LYS A 68 6.71 17.15 2.05
N CYS A 69 6.59 16.38 0.98
CA CYS A 69 6.56 14.91 1.02
C CYS A 69 7.90 14.29 1.44
N ASP A 70 9.03 14.91 1.08
CA ASP A 70 10.37 14.37 1.32
C ASP A 70 10.89 14.60 2.75
N LYS A 71 10.15 15.40 3.52
CA LYS A 71 10.38 15.55 4.97
C LYS A 71 9.95 14.26 5.67
N ARG A 72 10.91 13.34 5.86
CA ARG A 72 10.77 12.17 6.74
C ARG A 72 10.12 12.60 8.06
N PRO A 73 9.11 11.87 8.59
CA PRO A 73 8.65 12.09 9.95
C PRO A 73 9.79 11.71 10.89
N THR A 74 10.53 12.69 11.39
CA THR A 74 11.43 12.51 12.53
C THR A 74 10.59 12.29 13.77
N GLU A 75 10.79 11.12 14.38
CA GLU A 75 10.32 10.70 15.71
C GLU A 75 8.82 10.81 16.00
N VAL A 76 8.14 9.67 15.90
CA VAL A 76 7.10 9.34 16.88
C VAL A 76 7.80 9.34 18.24
N GLN A 77 7.65 10.42 19.01
CA GLN A 77 8.01 10.36 20.43
C GLN A 77 7.06 9.38 21.12
N VAL A 78 7.54 8.15 21.30
CA VAL A 78 7.02 7.22 22.30
C VAL A 78 7.39 7.83 23.64
N LYS A 79 6.46 8.59 24.24
CA LYS A 79 6.58 8.98 25.64
C LYS A 79 6.52 7.71 26.49
N GLN A 80 7.59 7.49 27.26
CA GLN A 80 7.61 6.60 28.41
C GLN A 80 6.78 7.20 29.55
#